data_AF-A0A7T0BSB4-F1
#
_entry.id   AF-A0A7T0BSB4-F1
#
_cell.length_a   1.000
_cell.length_b   1.000
_cell.length_c   1.000
_cell.angle_alpha   90.00
_cell.angle_beta   90.00
_cell.angle_gamma   90.00
#
_symmetry.space_group_name_H-M   'P 1'
#
loop_
_entity.id
_entity.type
_entity.pdbx_description
1 polymer ?
#
loop_
_entity_poly.entity_id
_entity_poly.type
_entity_poly.pdbx_seq_one_letter_code
_entity_poly.pdbx_strand_id
1 'polypeptide(L)'
;MKDLIIEKLFFNNAHMGCLNSLKNSSCQSYLYPKYNKHSLIDLEQTCMSILKALKFLKALCLMNRNILFVATGEVSSDVVLSYCSENNIPFVSSR
;
A
#
# COMPACT_ATOMS: atom_id res chain seq x y z
N MET A 1 -12.61 -9.26 -9.97
CA MET A 1 -11.96 -8.02 -9.47
C MET A 1 -10.87 -8.32 -8.45
N LYS A 2 -11.14 -9.14 -7.41
CA LYS A 2 -10.13 -9.61 -6.44
C LYS A 2 -8.92 -10.25 -7.14
N ASP A 3 -9.16 -11.17 -8.05
CA ASP A 3 -8.09 -11.94 -8.72
C ASP A 3 -7.18 -11.04 -9.57
N LEU A 4 -7.75 -10.09 -10.32
CA LEU A 4 -6.98 -9.09 -11.08
C LEU A 4 -6.08 -8.22 -10.19
N ILE A 5 -6.53 -7.88 -8.97
CA ILE A 5 -5.71 -7.11 -8.02
C ILE A 5 -4.54 -7.98 -7.55
N ILE A 6 -4.82 -9.23 -7.17
CA ILE A 6 -3.80 -10.16 -6.69
C ILE A 6 -2.76 -10.43 -7.78
N GLU A 7 -3.19 -10.69 -9.02
CA GLU A 7 -2.30 -10.86 -10.17
C GLU A 7 -1.39 -9.64 -10.36
N LYS A 8 -1.96 -8.43 -10.37
CA LYS A 8 -1.17 -7.20 -10.49
C LYS A 8 -0.16 -7.03 -9.35
N LEU A 9 -0.57 -7.29 -8.10
CA LEU A 9 0.32 -7.23 -6.95
C LEU A 9 1.45 -8.27 -7.05
N PHE A 10 1.12 -9.47 -7.53
CA PHE A 10 2.09 -10.53 -7.74
C PHE A 10 3.12 -10.15 -8.81
N PHE A 11 2.67 -9.71 -9.99
CA PHE A 11 3.55 -9.27 -11.08
C PHE A 11 4.46 -8.10 -10.71
N ASN A 12 4.02 -7.20 -9.83
CA ASN A 12 4.82 -6.07 -9.34
C ASN A 12 5.66 -6.41 -8.10
N ASN A 13 5.78 -7.68 -7.71
CA ASN A 13 6.52 -8.14 -6.52
C ASN A 13 6.07 -7.49 -5.20
N ALA A 14 4.81 -7.04 -5.10
CA ALA A 14 4.29 -6.38 -3.90
C ALA A 14 4.10 -7.32 -2.69
N HIS A 15 4.29 -8.63 -2.89
CA HIS A 15 4.29 -9.63 -1.83
C HIS A 15 5.61 -9.71 -1.06
N MET A 16 6.69 -9.11 -1.57
CA MET A 16 8.01 -9.15 -0.93
C MET A 16 8.08 -8.18 0.25
N GLY A 17 8.34 -8.72 1.44
CA GLY A 17 8.55 -7.95 2.66
C GLY A 17 10.02 -7.79 3.06
N CYS A 18 10.23 -7.26 4.26
CA CYS A 18 11.55 -7.03 4.84
C CYS A 18 12.25 -8.33 5.28
N LEU A 19 13.50 -8.23 5.73
CA LEU A 19 14.20 -9.34 6.35
C LEU A 19 13.44 -9.87 7.58
N ASN A 20 13.43 -11.20 7.75
CA ASN A 20 12.76 -11.86 8.87
C ASN A 20 13.29 -11.44 10.25
N SER A 21 14.49 -10.87 10.34
CA SER A 21 15.08 -10.32 11.56
C SER A 21 14.58 -8.90 11.90
N LEU A 22 14.09 -8.15 10.92
CA LEU A 22 13.65 -6.75 11.07
C LEU A 22 12.13 -6.60 11.21
N LYS A 23 11.38 -7.69 11.09
CA LYS A 23 9.92 -7.65 11.13
C LYS A 23 9.41 -7.35 12.55
N ASN A 24 8.30 -6.60 12.61
CA ASN A 24 7.56 -6.38 13.85
C ASN A 24 6.62 -7.57 14.14
N SER A 25 6.49 -7.97 15.40
CA SER A 25 5.61 -9.07 15.83
C SER A 25 4.13 -8.79 15.56
N SER A 26 3.72 -7.52 15.60
CA SER A 26 2.33 -7.11 15.30
C SER A 26 1.92 -7.41 13.86
N CYS A 27 2.86 -7.49 12.92
CA CYS A 27 2.59 -7.75 11.52
C CYS A 27 2.47 -9.25 11.20
N GLN A 28 2.72 -10.14 12.16
CA GLN A 28 2.86 -11.58 11.93
C GLN A 28 1.61 -12.22 11.31
N SER A 29 0.41 -11.71 11.61
CA SER A 29 -0.86 -12.22 11.05
C SER A 29 -1.03 -11.95 9.55
N TYR A 30 -0.31 -10.97 9.01
CA TYR A 30 -0.39 -10.57 7.59
C TYR A 30 0.68 -11.23 6.73
N LEU A 31 1.51 -12.09 7.32
CA LEU A 31 2.63 -12.74 6.64
C LEU A 31 2.32 -14.22 6.40
N TYR A 32 2.69 -14.71 5.22
CA TYR A 32 2.74 -16.14 4.95
C TYR A 32 3.80 -16.82 5.83
N PRO A 33 3.54 -18.05 6.29
CA PRO A 33 4.51 -18.81 7.09
C PRO A 33 5.83 -19.00 6.33
N LYS A 34 6.94 -18.79 7.07
CA LYS A 34 8.36 -18.73 6.65
C LYS A 34 8.66 -19.24 5.24
N TYR A 35 9.02 -18.29 4.37
CA TYR A 35 9.72 -18.52 3.12
C TYR A 35 11.09 -17.82 3.19
N ASN A 36 12.21 -18.53 3.05
CA ASN A 36 13.56 -17.95 2.91
C ASN A 36 13.93 -16.85 3.94
N LYS A 37 14.77 -15.89 3.54
CA LYS A 37 15.32 -14.81 4.39
C LYS A 37 14.40 -13.60 4.54
N HIS A 38 13.53 -13.34 3.56
CA HIS A 38 12.59 -12.22 3.53
C HIS A 38 11.20 -12.69 3.95
N SER A 39 10.40 -11.82 4.56
CA SER A 39 9.00 -12.11 4.83
C SER A 39 8.18 -12.06 3.53
N LEU A 40 7.14 -12.89 3.46
CA LEU A 40 6.18 -12.92 2.36
C LEU A 40 4.85 -12.40 2.87
N ILE A 41 4.29 -11.38 2.23
CA ILE A 41 3.03 -10.74 2.61
C ILE A 41 1.87 -11.50 1.96
N ASP A 42 0.81 -11.73 2.73
CA ASP A 42 -0.41 -12.36 2.23
C ASP A 42 -1.19 -11.40 1.31
N LEU A 43 -1.18 -11.72 0.01
CA LEU A 43 -1.85 -10.92 -1.02
C LEU A 43 -3.38 -11.01 -0.95
N GLU A 44 -3.95 -12.09 -0.39
CA GLU A 44 -5.39 -12.19 -0.21
C GLU A 44 -5.86 -11.22 0.87
N GLN A 45 -5.18 -11.21 2.02
CA GLN A 45 -5.44 -10.25 3.09
C GLN A 45 -5.17 -8.81 2.64
N THR A 46 -4.13 -8.60 1.83
CA THR A 46 -3.82 -7.31 1.22
C THR A 46 -4.95 -6.84 0.32
N CYS A 47 -5.49 -7.72 -0.55
CA CYS A 47 -6.60 -7.38 -1.41
C CYS A 47 -7.87 -7.01 -0.60
N MET A 48 -8.17 -7.75 0.47
CA MET A 48 -9.30 -7.43 1.36
C MET A 48 -9.13 -6.05 2.03
N SER A 49 -7.91 -5.74 2.47
CA SER A 49 -7.56 -4.46 3.08
C SER A 49 -7.67 -3.30 2.09
N ILE A 50 -7.20 -3.49 0.84
CA ILE A 50 -7.35 -2.51 -0.24
C ILE A 50 -8.83 -2.21 -0.52
N LEU A 51 -9.68 -3.24 -0.64
CA LEU A 51 -11.11 -3.05 -0.89
C LEU A 51 -11.79 -2.29 0.26
N LYS A 52 -11.41 -2.59 1.52
CA LYS A 52 -11.90 -1.86 2.70
C LYS A 52 -11.45 -0.39 2.67
N ALA A 53 -10.18 -0.13 2.36
CA ALA A 53 -9.65 1.22 2.24
C ALA A 53 -10.33 2.02 1.12
N LEU A 54 -10.53 1.40 -0.06
CA LEU A 54 -11.24 2.01 -1.18
C LEU A 54 -12.68 2.39 -0.81
N LYS A 55 -13.39 1.52 -0.07
CA LYS A 55 -14.75 1.83 0.41
C LYS A 55 -14.74 3.04 1.35
N PHE A 56 -13.77 3.12 2.25
CA PHE A 56 -13.63 4.25 3.16
C PHE A 56 -13.28 5.55 2.43
N LEU A 57 -12.33 5.52 1.50
CA LEU A 57 -11.96 6.68 0.69
C LEU A 57 -13.14 7.20 -0.13
N LYS A 58 -13.92 6.31 -0.75
CA LYS A 58 -15.16 6.70 -1.45
C LYS A 58 -16.15 7.41 -0.53
N ALA A 59 -16.32 6.92 0.71
CA ALA A 59 -17.17 7.57 1.70
C ALA A 59 -16.64 8.96 2.10
N LEU A 60 -15.33 9.12 2.28
CA LEU A 60 -14.70 10.42 2.55
C LEU A 60 -14.93 11.42 1.41
N CYS A 61 -14.76 10.98 0.16
CA CYS A 61 -15.00 11.82 -1.01
C CYS A 61 -16.47 12.27 -1.10
N LEU A 62 -17.43 11.37 -0.84
CA LEU A 62 -18.86 11.72 -0.81
C LEU A 62 -19.20 12.74 0.29
N MET A 63 -18.42 12.76 1.38
CA MET A 63 -18.55 13.73 2.46
C MET A 63 -17.74 15.02 2.24
N ASN A 64 -17.15 15.21 1.06
CA ASN A 64 -16.27 16.34 0.73
C ASN A 64 -15.14 16.54 1.75
N ARG A 65 -14.54 15.45 2.23
CA ARG A 65 -13.40 15.49 3.15
C ARG A 65 -12.09 15.55 2.36
N ASN A 66 -11.12 16.27 2.90
CA ASN A 66 -9.79 16.37 2.32
C ASN A 66 -8.96 15.11 2.63
N ILE A 67 -8.17 14.68 1.66
CA ILE A 67 -7.23 13.55 1.78
C ILE A 67 -5.83 14.10 1.51
N LEU A 68 -4.90 13.86 2.43
CA LEU A 68 -3.50 14.26 2.30
C LEU A 68 -2.65 13.05 1.95
N PHE A 69 -1.90 13.12 0.86
CA PHE A 69 -0.90 12.11 0.50
C PHE A 69 0.47 12.50 1.08
N VAL A 70 1.18 11.55 1.69
CA VAL A 70 2.48 11.81 2.31
C VAL A 70 3.48 10.75 1.88
N ALA A 71 4.61 11.19 1.33
CA ALA A 71 5.76 10.36 1.03
C ALA A 71 7.05 11.15 1.25
N THR A 72 8.10 10.50 1.73
CA THR A 72 9.41 11.15 1.97
C THR A 72 10.59 10.35 1.44
N GLY A 73 10.35 9.17 0.87
CA GLY A 73 11.39 8.38 0.23
C GLY A 73 11.58 8.79 -1.22
N GLU A 74 12.80 8.77 -1.73
CA GLU A 74 13.13 9.26 -3.08
C GLU A 74 12.17 8.73 -4.16
N VAL A 75 12.04 7.40 -4.27
CA VAL A 75 11.16 6.76 -5.28
C VAL A 75 9.68 7.05 -5.03
N SER A 76 9.23 7.09 -3.77
CA SER A 76 7.81 7.29 -3.46
C SER A 76 7.37 8.74 -3.57
N SER A 77 8.27 9.69 -3.28
CA SER A 77 8.03 11.12 -3.40
C SER A 77 7.80 11.53 -4.85
N ASP A 78 8.56 10.98 -5.81
CA ASP A 78 8.37 11.25 -7.24
C ASP A 78 7.01 10.77 -7.74
N VAL A 79 6.59 9.57 -7.31
CA VAL A 79 5.28 8.99 -7.66
C VAL A 79 4.14 9.82 -7.07
N VAL A 80 4.26 10.24 -5.81
CA VAL A 80 3.23 11.07 -5.16
C VAL A 80 3.17 12.45 -5.79
N LEU A 81 4.31 13.10 -6.06
CA LEU A 81 4.38 14.43 -6.64
C LEU A 81 3.73 14.45 -8.03
N SER A 82 4.15 13.55 -8.93
CA SER A 82 3.61 13.46 -10.29
C SER A 82 2.09 13.26 -10.29
N TYR A 83 1.61 12.23 -9.59
CA TYR A 83 0.19 11.90 -9.57
C TYR A 83 -0.66 12.98 -8.89
N CYS A 84 -0.23 13.51 -7.74
CA CYS A 84 -1.02 14.46 -6.97
C CYS A 84 -1.05 15.85 -7.62
N SER A 85 0.07 16.30 -8.21
CA SER A 85 0.12 17.57 -8.95
C SER A 85 -0.79 17.56 -10.17
N GLU A 86 -0.83 16.47 -10.94
CA GLU A 86 -1.72 16.34 -12.11
C GLU A 86 -3.20 16.37 -11.75
N ASN A 87 -3.56 15.87 -10.55
CA ASN A 87 -4.94 15.73 -10.10
C ASN A 87 -5.38 16.80 -9.09
N ASN A 88 -4.55 17.81 -8.81
CA ASN A 88 -4.78 18.84 -7.79
C ASN A 88 -5.12 18.28 -6.40
N ILE A 89 -4.47 17.17 -6.01
CA ILE A 89 -4.66 16.52 -4.71
C ILE A 89 -3.61 17.07 -3.71
N PRO A 90 -3.97 17.42 -2.47
CA PRO A 90 -3.00 17.84 -1.47
C PRO A 90 -1.96 16.76 -1.13
N PHE A 91 -0.67 17.12 -1.12
CA PHE A 91 0.41 16.18 -0.78
C PHE A 91 1.60 16.82 -0.05
N VAL A 92 2.40 15.97 0.60
CA VAL A 92 3.72 16.29 1.17
C VAL A 92 4.73 15.28 0.63
N SER A 93 5.72 15.75 -0.14
CA SER A 93 6.77 14.91 -0.75
C SER A 93 8.19 15.19 -0.22
N SER A 94 8.37 16.22 0.60
CA SER A 94 9.64 16.66 1.17
C SER A 94 9.60 16.70 2.71
N ARG A 95 10.76 16.67 3.35
CA ARG A 95 10.91 16.76 4.81
C ARG A 95 11.06 18.20 5.30
#